data_AF-A0A6J2YLT9-F1
#
_entry.id   AF-A0A6J2YLT9-F1
#
_cell.length_a   1.000
_cell.length_b   1.000
_cell.length_c   1.000
_cell.angle_alpha   90.00
_cell.angle_beta   90.00
_cell.angle_gamma   90.00
#
_symmetry.space_group_name_H-M   'P 1'
#
loop_
_entity.id
_entity.type
_entity.pdbx_description
1 polymer ?
#
loop_
_entity_poly.entity_id
_entity_poly.type
_entity_poly.pdbx_seq_one_letter_code
_entity_poly.pdbx_strand_id
1 'polypeptide(L)'
;METEQNNQLAFLDVLVKRNGDHLDHTVYRKPTHTDRYLHKLSNHHPSQKQGIIGTLANRARRICAKDHIQEELSHLNKAFLANGYNEKEIKAALAPRQRRLDVNEQNNTVNKAFLPYVSQVTDRIGKVLRKHNIKTIYKPTWKIKGCLRPAKDKRVPLSSVGIYRIPCSCGSVYIGTTKRSVGTRLTEHKRSCRLGQTDKSAVAEHALRDGDHKIQFEDTQVIATTSGYHPRLVREAVEIHKHPNNFNRKEETLYLNRIWHPAISRTKVAVQRSRPVPEEAPPEQATPLPPTHKYAHL
;
A
#
# COMPACT_ATOMS: atom_id res chain seq x y z
N MET A 1 26.83 -5.74 -14.31
CA MET A 1 27.14 -4.58 -15.18
C MET A 1 26.32 -4.77 -16.45
N GLU A 2 25.73 -3.70 -17.00
CA GLU A 2 25.07 -3.79 -18.32
C GLU A 2 26.17 -3.88 -19.39
N THR A 3 25.95 -4.72 -20.40
CA THR A 3 26.95 -5.02 -21.45
C THR A 3 26.42 -4.62 -22.81
N GLU A 4 27.24 -3.92 -23.60
CA GLU A 4 26.90 -3.57 -24.98
C GLU A 4 26.82 -4.84 -25.84
N GLN A 5 25.76 -4.96 -26.64
CA GLN A 5 25.55 -6.05 -27.58
C GLN A 5 25.04 -5.48 -28.90
N ASN A 6 25.63 -5.88 -30.02
CA ASN A 6 25.25 -5.41 -31.36
C ASN A 6 25.24 -3.88 -31.51
N ASN A 7 26.22 -3.18 -30.94
CA ASN A 7 26.29 -1.71 -30.87
C ASN A 7 25.11 -1.07 -30.14
N GLN A 8 24.43 -1.82 -29.26
CA GLN A 8 23.31 -1.34 -28.46
C GLN A 8 23.57 -1.59 -26.99
N LEU A 9 23.25 -0.58 -26.17
CA LEU A 9 23.31 -0.67 -24.72
C LEU A 9 21.98 -0.21 -24.14
N ALA A 10 21.29 -1.11 -23.46
CA ALA A 10 20.08 -0.80 -22.73
C ALA A 10 20.45 -0.32 -21.33
N PHE A 11 20.10 0.93 -20.99
CA PHE A 11 20.26 1.51 -19.66
C PHE A 11 18.94 2.12 -19.20
N LEU A 12 18.37 1.56 -18.12
CA LEU A 12 17.05 1.95 -17.60
C LEU A 12 15.93 1.89 -18.67
N ASP A 13 15.38 3.05 -19.05
CA ASP A 13 14.33 3.23 -20.05
C ASP A 13 14.86 3.71 -21.41
N VAL A 14 16.18 3.75 -21.59
CA VAL A 14 16.85 4.21 -22.82
C VAL A 14 17.61 3.06 -23.47
N LEU A 15 17.44 2.91 -24.78
CA LEU A 15 18.27 2.06 -25.63
C LEU A 15 19.21 2.98 -26.40
N VAL A 16 20.49 2.95 -26.04
CA VAL A 16 21.53 3.69 -26.75
C VAL A 16 22.01 2.84 -27.91
N LYS A 17 22.02 3.37 -29.12
CA LYS A 17 22.58 2.71 -30.30
C LYS A 17 23.78 3.52 -30.81
N ARG A 18 24.89 2.87 -31.05
CA ARG A 18 26.07 3.50 -31.65
C ARG A 18 26.01 3.36 -33.17
N ASN A 19 25.87 4.50 -33.86
CA ASN A 19 25.89 4.62 -35.31
C ASN A 19 27.18 5.34 -35.74
N GLY A 20 28.28 4.60 -35.83
CA GLY A 20 29.61 5.19 -36.07
C GLY A 20 30.02 6.11 -34.91
N ASP A 21 30.19 7.39 -35.20
CA ASP A 21 30.58 8.41 -34.23
C ASP A 21 29.40 9.07 -33.50
N HIS A 22 28.16 8.75 -33.89
CA HIS A 22 26.96 9.31 -33.28
C HIS A 22 26.25 8.28 -32.38
N LEU A 23 25.67 8.76 -31.29
CA LEU A 23 24.78 7.99 -30.45
C LEU A 23 23.33 8.35 -30.77
N ASP A 24 22.55 7.31 -30.99
CA ASP A 24 21.11 7.38 -31.13
C ASP A 24 20.43 6.83 -29.87
N HIS A 25 19.22 7.26 -29.61
CA HIS A 25 18.48 6.93 -28.41
C HIS A 25 17.03 6.59 -28.76
N THR A 26 16.55 5.46 -28.26
CA THR A 26 15.13 5.08 -28.32
C THR A 26 14.65 4.62 -26.96
N VAL A 27 13.33 4.44 -26.80
CA VAL A 27 12.77 3.90 -25.55
C VAL A 27 13.06 2.41 -25.46
N TYR A 28 13.80 2.01 -24.43
CA TYR A 28 14.03 0.59 -24.15
C TYR A 28 12.81 -0.05 -23.48
N ARG A 29 12.44 -1.24 -23.97
CA ARG A 29 11.44 -2.13 -23.35
C ARG A 29 12.09 -3.49 -23.14
N LYS A 30 11.95 -4.05 -21.94
CA LYS A 30 12.44 -5.41 -21.65
C LYS A 30 11.70 -6.43 -22.54
N PRO A 31 12.32 -7.58 -22.87
CA PRO A 31 11.65 -8.65 -23.63
C PRO A 31 10.33 -9.13 -23.00
N THR A 32 10.18 -9.00 -21.68
CA THR A 32 8.96 -9.33 -20.94
C THR A 32 7.91 -8.22 -20.93
N HIS A 33 8.11 -7.12 -21.67
CA HIS A 33 7.17 -6.01 -21.74
C HIS A 33 5.95 -6.40 -22.59
N THR A 34 4.74 -6.24 -22.03
CA THR A 34 3.51 -6.74 -22.65
C THR A 34 2.60 -5.64 -23.20
N ASP A 35 3.00 -4.37 -23.08
CA ASP A 35 2.17 -3.21 -23.43
C ASP A 35 0.78 -3.19 -22.77
N ARG A 36 0.64 -3.91 -21.64
CA ARG A 36 -0.55 -3.89 -20.80
C ARG A 36 -0.49 -2.67 -19.87
N TYR A 37 -1.07 -1.59 -20.35
CA TYR A 37 -1.27 -0.38 -19.56
C TYR A 37 -2.62 -0.40 -18.82
N LEU A 38 -2.96 0.72 -18.20
CA LEU A 38 -4.26 0.86 -17.55
C LEU A 38 -5.38 0.78 -18.60
N HIS A 39 -6.17 -0.29 -18.58
CA HIS A 39 -7.27 -0.51 -19.52
C HIS A 39 -8.34 0.60 -19.44
N LYS A 40 -8.94 0.95 -20.58
CA LYS A 40 -9.97 2.00 -20.69
C LYS A 40 -11.15 1.81 -19.74
N LEU A 41 -11.60 0.57 -19.57
CA LEU A 41 -12.76 0.23 -18.72
C LEU A 41 -12.42 0.10 -17.23
N SER A 42 -11.16 0.27 -16.83
CA SER A 42 -10.78 0.22 -15.42
C SER A 42 -11.47 1.32 -14.60
N ASN A 43 -11.77 1.06 -13.32
CA ASN A 43 -12.40 2.04 -12.43
C ASN A 43 -11.40 3.08 -11.90
N HIS A 44 -10.86 3.90 -12.80
CA HIS A 44 -9.96 5.01 -12.50
C HIS A 44 -10.53 6.31 -13.07
N HIS A 45 -10.24 7.42 -12.39
CA HIS A 45 -10.65 8.75 -12.83
C HIS A 45 -10.06 9.06 -14.23
N PRO A 46 -10.82 9.70 -15.14
CA PRO A 46 -10.37 9.97 -16.52
C PRO A 46 -9.00 10.66 -16.62
N SER A 47 -8.70 11.58 -15.70
CA SER A 47 -7.40 12.27 -15.68
C SER A 47 -6.21 11.32 -15.47
N GLN A 48 -6.38 10.20 -14.77
CA GLN A 48 -5.31 9.23 -14.55
C GLN A 48 -5.06 8.42 -15.82
N LYS A 49 -6.13 8.01 -16.51
CA LYS A 49 -6.06 7.30 -17.79
C LYS A 49 -5.37 8.16 -18.85
N GLN A 50 -5.80 9.41 -19.00
CA GLN A 50 -5.16 10.39 -19.89
C GLN A 50 -3.72 10.69 -19.46
N GLY A 51 -3.48 10.78 -18.16
CA GLY A 51 -2.15 11.04 -17.60
C GLY A 51 -1.12 9.98 -17.96
N ILE A 52 -1.52 8.70 -18.03
CA ILE A 52 -0.62 7.61 -18.44
C ILE A 52 -0.20 7.79 -19.91
N ILE A 53 -1.15 8.06 -20.81
CA ILE A 53 -0.85 8.32 -22.23
C ILE A 53 0.11 9.49 -22.37
N GLY A 54 -0.21 10.62 -21.73
CA GLY A 54 0.62 11.82 -21.78
C GLY A 54 2.03 11.60 -21.18
N THR A 55 2.13 10.79 -20.11
CA THR A 55 3.43 10.48 -19.48
C THR A 55 4.32 9.66 -20.41
N LEU A 56 3.77 8.64 -21.07
CA LEU A 56 4.54 7.84 -22.03
C LEU A 56 4.92 8.64 -23.29
N ALA A 57 4.03 9.51 -23.77
CA ALA A 57 4.32 10.41 -24.88
C ALA A 57 5.44 11.42 -24.53
N ASN A 58 5.41 11.96 -23.32
CA ASN A 58 6.48 12.85 -22.84
C ASN A 58 7.79 12.10 -22.64
N ARG A 59 7.75 10.84 -22.19
CA ARG A 59 8.92 9.97 -22.12
C ARG A 59 9.51 9.78 -23.52
N ALA A 60 8.68 9.44 -24.52
CA ALA A 60 9.11 9.29 -25.91
C ALA A 60 9.84 10.54 -26.43
N ARG A 61 9.25 11.72 -26.24
CA ARG A 61 9.85 12.99 -26.68
C ARG A 61 11.15 13.36 -25.95
N ARG A 62 11.31 12.91 -24.71
CA ARG A 62 12.49 13.21 -23.90
C ARG A 62 13.64 12.26 -24.21
N ILE A 63 13.35 11.01 -24.52
CA ILE A 63 14.35 9.94 -24.69
C ILE A 63 14.73 9.75 -26.15
N CYS A 64 13.76 9.71 -27.05
CA CYS A 64 14.04 9.38 -28.44
C CYS A 64 14.79 10.52 -29.13
N ALA A 65 15.77 10.18 -29.97
CA ALA A 65 16.25 11.09 -30.99
C ALA A 65 15.10 11.49 -31.93
N LYS A 66 15.23 12.66 -32.59
CA LYS A 66 14.15 13.30 -33.36
C LYS A 66 13.50 12.35 -34.38
N ASP A 67 14.31 11.52 -35.03
CA ASP A 67 13.89 10.63 -36.10
C ASP A 67 13.07 9.43 -35.58
N HIS A 68 13.28 9.02 -34.33
CA HIS A 68 12.59 7.90 -33.69
C HIS A 68 11.35 8.30 -32.86
N ILE A 69 11.06 9.60 -32.71
CA ILE A 69 9.89 10.04 -31.93
C ILE A 69 8.59 9.53 -32.57
N GLN A 70 8.44 9.62 -33.90
CA GLN A 70 7.20 9.22 -34.56
C GLN A 70 6.96 7.72 -34.52
N GLU A 71 8.03 6.93 -34.65
CA GLU A 71 7.98 5.48 -34.50
C GLU A 71 7.47 5.10 -33.11
N GLU A 72 8.02 5.72 -32.06
CA GLU A 72 7.62 5.48 -30.68
C GLU A 72 6.17 5.95 -30.40
N LEU A 73 5.75 7.09 -30.95
CA LEU A 73 4.36 7.55 -30.84
C LEU A 73 3.38 6.60 -31.56
N SER A 74 3.77 6.06 -32.72
CA SER A 74 2.99 5.06 -33.45
C SER A 74 2.85 3.77 -32.65
N HIS A 75 3.93 3.31 -32.02
CA HIS A 75 3.91 2.19 -31.10
C HIS A 75 2.94 2.45 -29.93
N LEU A 76 3.02 3.61 -29.28
CA LEU A 76 2.10 3.97 -28.19
C LEU A 76 0.64 3.98 -28.66
N ASN A 77 0.37 4.49 -29.86
CA ASN A 77 -0.98 4.46 -30.44
C ASN A 77 -1.51 3.03 -30.57
N LYS A 78 -0.74 2.11 -31.15
CA LYS A 78 -1.10 0.68 -31.25
C LYS A 78 -1.34 0.06 -29.88
N ALA A 79 -0.45 0.32 -28.93
CA ALA A 79 -0.57 -0.20 -27.57
C ALA A 79 -1.85 0.29 -26.88
N PHE A 80 -2.16 1.59 -26.95
CA PHE A 80 -3.37 2.12 -26.31
C PHE A 80 -4.66 1.68 -27.01
N LEU A 81 -4.66 1.51 -28.34
CA LEU A 81 -5.78 0.87 -29.04
C LEU A 81 -6.04 -0.55 -28.50
N ALA A 82 -4.99 -1.35 -28.32
CA ALA A 82 -5.09 -2.70 -27.71
C ALA A 82 -5.53 -2.69 -26.24
N ASN A 83 -5.42 -1.53 -25.54
CA ASN A 83 -5.93 -1.33 -24.18
C ASN A 83 -7.34 -0.71 -24.15
N GLY A 84 -8.04 -0.68 -25.29
CA GLY A 84 -9.45 -0.28 -25.41
C GLY A 84 -9.70 1.23 -25.51
N TYR A 85 -8.67 2.03 -25.77
CA TYR A 85 -8.84 3.47 -26.01
C TYR A 85 -9.22 3.72 -27.47
N ASN A 86 -9.93 4.81 -27.74
CA ASN A 86 -10.21 5.23 -29.12
C ASN A 86 -9.15 6.20 -29.64
N GLU A 87 -9.03 6.33 -30.97
CA GLU A 87 -8.02 7.20 -31.58
C GLU A 87 -8.15 8.66 -31.16
N LYS A 88 -9.38 9.16 -31.00
CA LYS A 88 -9.62 10.58 -30.62
C LYS A 88 -9.02 10.87 -29.26
N GLU A 89 -9.21 9.98 -28.29
CA GLU A 89 -8.65 10.08 -26.94
C GLU A 89 -7.12 10.01 -26.95
N ILE A 90 -6.57 9.09 -27.74
CA ILE A 90 -5.12 8.94 -27.86
C ILE A 90 -4.54 10.21 -28.49
N LYS A 91 -5.04 10.65 -29.65
CA LYS A 91 -4.59 11.87 -30.33
C LYS A 91 -4.66 13.10 -29.42
N ALA A 92 -5.76 13.27 -28.70
CA ALA A 92 -5.92 14.37 -27.74
C ALA A 92 -4.90 14.33 -26.58
N ALA A 93 -4.58 13.14 -26.08
CA ALA A 93 -3.61 12.96 -24.99
C ALA A 93 -2.15 12.99 -25.47
N LEU A 94 -1.90 12.64 -26.74
CA LEU A 94 -0.60 12.75 -27.38
C LEU A 94 -0.26 14.18 -27.77
N ALA A 95 -1.25 15.04 -28.05
CA ALA A 95 -1.00 16.43 -28.43
C ALA A 95 -0.05 17.13 -27.43
N PRO A 96 0.96 17.89 -27.90
CA PRO A 96 1.84 18.64 -27.03
C PRO A 96 1.00 19.56 -26.13
N ARG A 97 0.99 19.30 -24.82
CA ARG A 97 0.48 20.28 -23.89
C ARG A 97 1.48 21.43 -23.88
N GLN A 98 1.06 22.59 -24.36
CA GLN A 98 1.71 23.84 -23.95
C GLN A 98 1.77 23.80 -22.42
N ARG A 99 2.99 23.79 -21.87
CA ARG A 99 3.15 24.17 -20.47
C ARG A 99 2.52 25.55 -20.40
N ARG A 100 1.39 25.69 -19.69
CA ARG A 100 1.10 27.00 -19.16
C ARG A 100 2.33 27.33 -18.33
N LEU A 101 3.08 28.34 -18.76
CA LEU A 101 4.05 28.96 -17.87
C LEU A 101 3.26 29.24 -16.59
N ASP A 102 3.68 28.64 -15.48
CA ASP A 102 3.06 28.87 -14.19
C ASP A 102 3.26 30.34 -13.85
N VAL A 103 2.36 31.19 -14.34
CA VAL A 103 2.25 32.57 -13.94
C VAL A 103 1.79 32.50 -12.48
N ASN A 104 2.76 32.63 -11.59
CA ASN A 104 2.58 32.77 -10.15
C ASN A 104 1.96 31.55 -9.41
N GLU A 105 2.62 30.38 -9.45
CA GLU A 105 2.48 29.42 -8.33
C GLU A 105 3.39 29.86 -7.15
N GLN A 106 3.12 31.05 -6.61
CA GLN A 106 3.55 31.37 -5.25
C GLN A 106 2.80 30.42 -4.31
N ASN A 107 3.45 29.34 -3.90
CA ASN A 107 3.34 28.62 -2.62
C ASN A 107 1.97 28.64 -1.89
N ASN A 108 0.84 28.55 -2.59
CA ASN A 108 -0.42 28.30 -1.94
C ASN A 108 -0.47 26.81 -1.68
N THR A 109 -0.24 26.39 -0.43
CA THR A 109 -0.37 25.00 -0.02
C THR A 109 -1.83 24.58 -0.22
N VAL A 110 -2.17 24.11 -1.43
CA VAL A 110 -3.52 23.67 -1.76
C VAL A 110 -3.80 22.44 -0.89
N ASN A 111 -4.76 22.58 0.02
CA ASN A 111 -5.22 21.47 0.85
C ASN A 111 -5.63 20.29 -0.07
N LYS A 112 -5.22 19.07 0.27
CA LYS A 112 -5.46 17.89 -0.57
C LYS A 112 -6.47 16.97 0.09
N ALA A 113 -7.51 16.59 -0.64
CA ALA A 113 -8.46 15.56 -0.24
C ALA A 113 -8.26 14.30 -1.07
N PHE A 114 -8.11 13.15 -0.42
CA PHE A 114 -7.96 11.86 -1.10
C PHE A 114 -9.29 11.12 -1.07
N LEU A 115 -9.88 10.87 -2.24
CA LEU A 115 -11.19 10.21 -2.35
C LEU A 115 -11.07 8.90 -3.14
N PRO A 116 -11.76 7.81 -2.74
CA PRO A 116 -11.94 6.67 -3.62
C PRO A 116 -12.72 7.10 -4.86
N TYR A 117 -12.32 6.66 -6.05
CA TYR A 117 -13.01 7.00 -7.29
C TYR A 117 -14.29 6.18 -7.41
N VAL A 118 -15.41 6.88 -7.24
CA VAL A 118 -16.74 6.40 -7.56
C VAL A 118 -17.30 7.36 -8.59
N SER A 119 -17.48 6.85 -9.81
CA SER A 119 -18.00 7.61 -10.94
C SER A 119 -19.26 8.38 -10.55
N GLN A 120 -19.35 9.64 -10.96
CA GLN A 120 -20.41 10.60 -10.69
C GLN A 120 -20.50 11.09 -9.24
N VAL A 121 -20.27 10.23 -8.24
CA VAL A 121 -20.35 10.59 -6.82
C VAL A 121 -19.16 11.44 -6.43
N THR A 122 -17.96 10.88 -6.58
CA THR A 122 -16.74 11.55 -6.14
C THR A 122 -16.36 12.72 -7.05
N ASP A 123 -16.84 12.73 -8.29
CA ASP A 123 -16.72 13.87 -9.19
C ASP A 123 -17.51 15.09 -8.67
N ARG A 124 -18.73 14.89 -8.17
CA ARG A 124 -19.54 15.95 -7.55
C ARG A 124 -18.87 16.49 -6.29
N ILE A 125 -18.37 15.60 -5.43
CA ILE A 125 -17.62 16.00 -4.23
C ILE A 125 -16.37 16.79 -4.63
N GLY A 126 -15.61 16.31 -5.61
CA GLY A 126 -14.40 17.00 -6.07
C GLY A 126 -14.67 18.38 -6.67
N LYS A 127 -15.83 18.58 -7.33
CA LYS A 127 -16.28 19.90 -7.79
C LYS A 127 -16.56 20.85 -6.62
N VAL A 128 -17.22 20.38 -5.56
CA VAL A 128 -17.48 21.17 -4.35
C VAL A 128 -16.16 21.55 -3.67
N LEU A 129 -15.29 20.58 -3.43
CA LEU A 129 -13.99 20.80 -2.80
C LEU A 129 -13.11 21.80 -3.56
N ARG A 130 -13.17 21.78 -4.90
CA ARG A 130 -12.44 22.75 -5.74
C ARG A 130 -12.86 24.19 -5.46
N LYS A 131 -14.15 24.46 -5.18
CA LYS A 131 -14.64 25.81 -4.82
C LYS A 131 -14.03 26.33 -3.52
N HIS A 132 -13.59 25.43 -2.64
CA HIS A 132 -12.93 25.75 -1.37
C HIS A 132 -11.40 25.66 -1.45
N ASN A 133 -10.82 25.71 -2.65
CA ASN A 133 -9.38 25.56 -2.86
C ASN A 133 -8.80 24.24 -2.28
N ILE A 134 -9.58 23.16 -2.36
CA ILE A 134 -9.15 21.81 -1.96
C ILE A 134 -8.96 20.95 -3.21
N LYS A 135 -7.72 20.53 -3.47
CA LYS A 135 -7.38 19.65 -4.58
C LYS A 135 -7.79 18.23 -4.26
N THR A 136 -8.73 17.71 -5.04
CA THR A 136 -9.17 16.32 -4.93
C THR A 136 -8.23 15.39 -5.70
N ILE A 137 -7.73 14.36 -5.02
CA ILE A 137 -6.91 13.30 -5.58
C ILE A 137 -7.69 11.99 -5.50
N TYR A 138 -8.10 11.49 -6.65
CA TYR A 138 -8.85 10.24 -6.74
C TYR A 138 -7.92 9.03 -6.57
N LYS A 139 -8.38 8.02 -5.85
CA LYS A 139 -7.69 6.73 -5.69
C LYS A 139 -8.60 5.61 -6.21
N PRO A 140 -8.09 4.57 -6.87
CA PRO A 140 -8.92 3.42 -7.20
C PRO A 140 -9.46 2.79 -5.90
N THR A 141 -10.71 2.31 -5.95
CA THR A 141 -11.37 1.65 -4.82
C THR A 141 -10.67 0.36 -4.41
N TRP A 142 -10.17 -0.39 -5.39
CA TRP A 142 -9.45 -1.63 -5.18
C TRP A 142 -8.22 -1.73 -6.09
N LYS A 143 -7.15 -2.35 -5.58
CA LYS A 143 -5.92 -2.59 -6.35
C LYS A 143 -5.81 -4.08 -6.64
N ILE A 144 -5.23 -4.43 -7.80
CA ILE A 144 -4.97 -5.82 -8.19
C ILE A 144 -4.24 -6.59 -7.09
N LYS A 145 -3.28 -5.95 -6.39
CA LYS A 145 -2.59 -6.52 -5.23
C LYS A 145 -3.53 -7.07 -4.15
N GLY A 146 -4.71 -6.50 -3.97
CA GLY A 146 -5.73 -7.00 -3.04
C GLY A 146 -6.49 -8.21 -3.55
N CYS A 147 -6.55 -8.42 -4.88
CA CYS A 147 -7.12 -9.64 -5.48
C CYS A 147 -6.12 -10.80 -5.51
N LEU A 148 -4.82 -10.49 -5.60
CA LEU A 148 -3.78 -11.49 -5.68
C LEU A 148 -3.44 -12.04 -4.30
N ARG A 149 -3.21 -13.36 -4.23
CA ARG A 149 -2.68 -13.98 -3.02
C ARG A 149 -1.28 -13.42 -2.73
N PRO A 150 -0.91 -13.17 -1.46
CA PRO A 150 0.46 -12.86 -1.13
C PRO A 150 1.37 -14.00 -1.60
N ALA A 151 2.28 -13.70 -2.53
CA ALA A 151 3.28 -14.67 -3.00
C ALA A 151 4.46 -14.82 -2.00
N LYS A 152 4.52 -13.98 -0.98
CA LYS A 152 5.57 -13.99 0.05
C LYS A 152 5.12 -14.79 1.27
N ASP A 153 6.09 -15.38 1.95
CA ASP A 153 5.88 -16.10 3.20
C ASP A 153 5.15 -15.25 4.23
N LYS A 154 4.33 -15.93 5.03
CA LYS A 154 3.65 -15.31 6.16
C LYS A 154 4.73 -14.85 7.15
N ARG A 155 4.64 -13.60 7.57
CA ARG A 155 5.53 -13.07 8.61
C ARG A 155 5.30 -13.81 9.92
N VAL A 156 6.37 -14.00 10.69
CA VAL A 156 6.30 -14.50 12.07
C VAL A 156 5.29 -13.65 12.86
N PRO A 157 4.39 -14.26 13.65
CA PRO A 157 3.46 -13.52 14.50
C PRO A 157 4.18 -12.45 15.34
N LEU A 158 3.54 -11.29 15.53
CA LEU A 158 4.07 -10.16 16.33
C LEU A 158 5.37 -9.50 15.84
N SER A 159 5.99 -9.98 14.75
CA SER A 159 7.18 -9.35 14.13
C SER A 159 6.88 -8.00 13.45
N SER A 160 5.60 -7.67 13.29
CA SER A 160 5.16 -6.48 12.57
C SER A 160 5.07 -5.26 13.49
N VAL A 161 5.26 -4.08 12.89
CA VAL A 161 4.98 -2.79 13.51
C VAL A 161 3.50 -2.44 13.38
N GLY A 162 2.94 -1.69 14.33
CA GLY A 162 1.56 -1.21 14.21
C GLY A 162 0.78 -1.21 15.53
N ILE A 163 -0.51 -1.52 15.42
CA ILE A 163 -1.50 -1.47 16.49
C ILE A 163 -1.77 -2.90 16.94
N TYR A 164 -1.76 -3.12 18.24
CA TYR A 164 -1.97 -4.43 18.85
C TYR A 164 -2.96 -4.34 20.02
N ARG A 165 -3.52 -5.50 20.38
CA ARG A 165 -4.46 -5.69 21.47
C ARG A 165 -3.91 -6.71 22.45
N ILE A 166 -3.96 -6.42 23.75
CA ILE A 166 -3.65 -7.35 24.84
C ILE A 166 -4.92 -7.52 25.70
N PRO A 167 -5.52 -8.72 25.78
CA PRO A 167 -6.64 -8.98 26.66
C PRO A 167 -6.24 -9.22 28.11
N CYS A 168 -7.20 -9.05 29.02
CA CYS A 168 -7.11 -9.38 30.43
C CYS A 168 -8.26 -10.34 30.80
N SER A 169 -8.06 -11.19 31.80
CA SER A 169 -9.09 -12.10 32.34
C SER A 169 -10.38 -11.40 32.77
N CYS A 170 -10.31 -10.13 33.17
CA CYS A 170 -11.48 -9.33 33.54
C CYS A 170 -12.36 -8.88 32.34
N GLY A 171 -12.00 -9.28 31.11
CA GLY A 171 -12.71 -8.92 29.89
C GLY A 171 -12.33 -7.55 29.31
N SER A 172 -11.57 -6.73 30.05
CA SER A 172 -11.02 -5.47 29.54
C SER A 172 -9.83 -5.70 28.62
N VAL A 173 -9.52 -4.71 27.78
CA VAL A 173 -8.45 -4.82 26.78
C VAL A 173 -7.52 -3.60 26.80
N TYR A 174 -6.24 -3.82 26.50
CA TYR A 174 -5.31 -2.74 26.17
C TYR A 174 -5.10 -2.68 24.68
N ILE A 175 -5.16 -1.48 24.12
CA ILE A 175 -4.87 -1.24 22.70
C ILE A 175 -3.69 -0.30 22.63
N GLY A 176 -2.57 -0.80 22.15
CA GLY A 176 -1.34 -0.03 22.10
C GLY A 176 -0.80 0.06 20.69
N THR A 177 0.15 0.98 20.52
CA THR A 177 0.90 1.11 19.29
C THR A 177 2.40 1.02 19.46
N THR A 178 3.10 0.58 18.41
CA THR A 178 4.56 0.47 18.41
C THR A 178 5.17 0.78 17.06
N LYS A 179 6.31 1.49 17.07
CA LYS A 179 7.20 1.67 15.92
C LYS A 179 8.12 0.47 15.70
N ARG A 180 8.30 -0.37 16.73
CA ARG A 180 9.09 -1.61 16.69
C ARG A 180 8.16 -2.81 16.50
N SER A 181 8.70 -4.02 16.51
CA SER A 181 7.85 -5.21 16.52
C SER A 181 6.92 -5.21 17.75
N VAL A 182 5.71 -5.73 17.57
CA VAL A 182 4.78 -5.95 18.69
C VAL A 182 5.40 -6.90 19.72
N GLY A 183 6.17 -7.90 19.29
CA GLY A 183 6.87 -8.82 20.20
C GLY A 183 7.84 -8.09 21.13
N THR A 184 8.65 -7.15 20.60
CA THR A 184 9.54 -6.32 21.42
C THR A 184 8.75 -5.50 22.45
N ARG A 185 7.64 -4.90 22.02
CA ARG A 185 6.80 -4.09 22.92
C ARG A 185 6.12 -4.94 23.99
N LEU A 186 5.75 -6.16 23.66
CA LEU A 186 5.17 -7.12 24.60
C LEU A 186 6.16 -7.48 25.71
N THR A 187 7.42 -7.73 25.37
CA THR A 187 8.49 -7.99 26.34
C THR A 187 8.68 -6.82 27.31
N GLU A 188 8.55 -5.59 26.82
CA GLU A 188 8.60 -4.41 27.67
C GLU A 188 7.44 -4.34 28.65
N HIS A 189 6.21 -4.58 28.19
CA HIS A 189 5.06 -4.64 29.10
C HIS A 189 5.23 -5.73 30.16
N LYS A 190 5.68 -6.94 29.78
CA LYS A 190 5.99 -8.01 30.73
C LYS A 190 7.03 -7.58 31.77
N ARG A 191 8.10 -6.91 31.33
CA ARG A 191 9.13 -6.36 32.23
C ARG A 191 8.54 -5.32 33.17
N SER A 192 7.71 -4.40 32.69
CA SER A 192 7.08 -3.37 33.51
C SER A 192 6.14 -3.95 34.56
N CYS A 193 5.33 -4.97 34.20
CA CYS A 193 4.48 -5.69 35.15
C CYS A 193 5.31 -6.37 36.24
N ARG A 194 6.39 -7.06 35.85
CA ARG A 194 7.29 -7.74 36.79
C ARG A 194 7.97 -6.77 37.76
N LEU A 195 8.32 -5.57 37.29
CA LEU A 195 9.04 -4.56 38.08
C LEU A 195 8.12 -3.58 38.82
N GLY A 196 6.80 -3.73 38.76
CA GLY A 196 5.89 -2.80 39.43
C GLY A 196 5.84 -1.39 38.83
N GLN A 197 6.30 -1.20 37.58
CA GLN A 197 6.43 0.13 36.95
C GLN A 197 5.09 0.61 36.39
N THR A 198 4.18 0.96 37.29
CA THR A 198 2.84 1.44 36.95
C THR A 198 2.92 2.72 36.12
N ASP A 199 3.75 3.70 36.53
CA ASP A 199 4.02 4.96 35.83
C ASP A 199 4.33 4.81 34.32
N LYS A 200 5.05 3.75 33.93
CA LYS A 200 5.52 3.54 32.54
C LYS A 200 4.59 2.72 31.66
N SER A 201 3.59 2.05 32.25
CA SER A 201 2.78 1.07 31.53
C SER A 201 1.38 0.99 32.10
N ALA A 202 0.39 1.43 31.34
CA ALA A 202 -1.03 1.19 31.65
C ALA A 202 -1.35 -0.30 31.86
N VAL A 203 -0.60 -1.20 31.19
CA VAL A 203 -0.72 -2.66 31.40
C VAL A 203 -0.20 -3.09 32.78
N ALA A 204 0.85 -2.45 33.28
CA ALA A 204 1.38 -2.75 34.61
C ALA A 204 0.46 -2.17 35.69
N GLU A 205 -0.02 -0.95 35.50
CA GLU A 205 -1.02 -0.31 36.36
C GLU A 205 -2.30 -1.15 36.47
N HIS A 206 -2.84 -1.64 35.36
CA HIS A 206 -4.02 -2.50 35.38
C HIS A 206 -3.77 -3.86 36.04
N ALA A 207 -2.60 -4.48 35.79
CA ALA A 207 -2.25 -5.77 36.37
C ALA A 207 -2.07 -5.71 37.90
N LEU A 208 -1.74 -4.54 38.45
CA LEU A 208 -1.47 -4.33 39.88
C LEU A 208 -2.62 -3.65 40.62
N ARG A 209 -3.73 -3.37 39.93
CA ARG A 209 -4.94 -2.81 40.53
C ARG A 209 -5.67 -3.88 41.35
N ASP A 210 -6.42 -3.45 42.37
CA ASP A 210 -7.26 -4.34 43.18
C ASP A 210 -8.25 -5.14 42.30
N GLY A 211 -8.09 -6.47 42.31
CA GLY A 211 -8.87 -7.41 41.51
C GLY A 211 -8.01 -8.54 40.94
N ASP A 212 -8.66 -9.63 40.49
CA ASP A 212 -7.97 -10.74 39.82
C ASP A 212 -7.72 -10.41 38.32
N HIS A 213 -6.70 -9.59 38.09
CA HIS A 213 -6.30 -9.14 36.75
C HIS A 213 -5.13 -9.95 36.20
N LYS A 214 -5.43 -10.99 35.42
CA LYS A 214 -4.43 -11.77 34.69
C LYS A 214 -4.31 -11.28 33.25
N ILE A 215 -3.19 -10.61 32.94
CA ILE A 215 -2.89 -10.17 31.58
C ILE A 215 -2.54 -11.36 30.69
N GLN A 216 -3.32 -11.58 29.63
CA GLN A 216 -3.17 -12.70 28.70
C GLN A 216 -2.24 -12.31 27.55
N PHE A 217 -0.93 -12.26 27.82
CA PHE A 217 0.06 -11.83 26.83
C PHE A 217 0.15 -12.77 25.61
N GLU A 218 -0.09 -14.06 25.81
CA GLU A 218 -0.15 -15.11 24.79
C GLU A 218 -1.25 -14.85 23.75
N ASP A 219 -2.35 -14.21 24.14
CA ASP A 219 -3.50 -13.88 23.29
C ASP A 219 -3.36 -12.51 22.61
N THR A 220 -2.14 -11.95 22.59
CA THR A 220 -1.86 -10.68 21.93
C THR A 220 -2.08 -10.79 20.43
N GLN A 221 -2.83 -9.83 19.87
CA GLN A 221 -3.16 -9.79 18.44
C GLN A 221 -2.70 -8.50 17.79
N VAL A 222 -2.18 -8.59 16.57
CA VAL A 222 -1.91 -7.43 15.72
C VAL A 222 -3.21 -7.03 15.02
N ILE A 223 -3.78 -5.89 15.39
CA ILE A 223 -5.02 -5.38 14.80
C ILE A 223 -4.77 -4.81 13.41
N ALA A 224 -3.70 -4.03 13.26
CA ALA A 224 -3.36 -3.39 11.99
C ALA A 224 -1.86 -3.11 11.89
N THR A 225 -1.31 -3.25 10.69
CA THR A 225 0.09 -2.96 10.39
C THR A 225 0.22 -1.60 9.73
N THR A 226 0.87 -0.66 10.41
CA THR A 226 1.03 0.72 9.94
C THR A 226 2.35 1.28 10.44
N SER A 227 3.27 1.62 9.54
CA SER A 227 4.57 2.21 9.90
C SER A 227 4.51 3.73 10.10
N GLY A 228 3.62 4.42 9.38
CA GLY A 228 3.48 5.88 9.47
C GLY A 228 3.04 6.35 10.86
N TYR A 229 3.62 7.45 11.34
CA TYR A 229 3.35 7.98 12.69
C TYR A 229 1.89 8.41 12.88
N HIS A 230 1.40 9.39 12.11
CA HIS A 230 0.03 9.90 12.23
C HIS A 230 -1.04 8.84 11.93
N PRO A 231 -0.95 8.05 10.84
CA PRO A 231 -1.96 7.02 10.57
C PRO A 231 -2.04 5.98 11.68
N ARG A 232 -0.93 5.71 12.36
CA ARG A 232 -0.87 4.77 13.46
C ARG A 232 -1.56 5.31 14.72
N LEU A 233 -1.32 6.56 15.11
CA LEU A 233 -2.00 7.21 16.24
C LEU A 233 -3.51 7.34 16.01
N VAL A 234 -3.92 7.77 14.82
CA VAL A 234 -5.35 7.85 14.46
C VAL A 234 -5.98 6.47 14.52
N ARG A 235 -5.29 5.44 14.01
CA ARG A 235 -5.81 4.06 14.02
C ARG A 235 -5.92 3.51 15.44
N GLU A 236 -4.95 3.77 16.31
CA GLU A 236 -4.99 3.41 17.73
C GLU A 236 -6.19 4.06 18.43
N ALA A 237 -6.39 5.37 18.28
CA ALA A 237 -7.52 6.05 18.86
C ALA A 237 -8.87 5.53 18.35
N VAL A 238 -8.97 5.18 17.06
CA VAL A 238 -10.17 4.54 16.49
C VAL A 238 -10.42 3.19 17.13
N GLU A 239 -9.38 2.37 17.34
CA GLU A 239 -9.53 1.06 17.97
C GLU A 239 -9.87 1.19 19.45
N ILE A 240 -9.30 2.15 20.19
CA ILE A 240 -9.66 2.43 21.59
C ILE A 240 -11.14 2.83 21.69
N HIS A 241 -11.61 3.73 20.81
CA HIS A 241 -13.03 4.13 20.78
C HIS A 241 -13.99 2.97 20.49
N LYS A 242 -13.56 1.98 19.70
CA LYS A 242 -14.33 0.78 19.40
C LYS A 242 -14.43 -0.21 20.57
N HIS A 243 -13.56 -0.09 21.58
CA HIS A 243 -13.51 -1.00 22.71
C HIS A 243 -13.81 -0.22 24.00
N PRO A 244 -15.09 0.00 24.35
CA PRO A 244 -15.45 0.80 25.52
C PRO A 244 -14.91 0.20 26.82
N ASN A 245 -14.77 -1.13 26.90
CA ASN A 245 -14.13 -1.82 28.02
C ASN A 245 -12.61 -1.94 27.80
N ASN A 246 -11.91 -0.80 27.77
CA ASN A 246 -10.44 -0.76 27.70
C ASN A 246 -9.83 -0.14 28.96
N PHE A 247 -8.57 -0.48 29.25
CA PHE A 247 -7.81 0.09 30.36
C PHE A 247 -6.66 0.99 29.87
N ASN A 248 -6.83 1.65 28.72
CA ASN A 248 -5.89 2.66 28.26
C ASN A 248 -5.98 3.93 29.11
N ARG A 249 -4.86 4.62 29.30
CA ARG A 249 -4.84 5.95 29.93
C ARG A 249 -5.43 6.99 29.00
N LYS A 250 -6.27 7.87 29.53
CA LYS A 250 -6.91 8.95 28.76
C LYS A 250 -5.88 9.92 28.16
N GLU A 251 -4.81 10.19 28.90
CA GLU A 251 -3.72 11.10 28.51
C GLU A 251 -2.86 10.57 27.35
N GLU A 252 -2.80 9.25 27.16
CA GLU A 252 -1.98 8.61 26.13
C GLU A 252 -2.69 8.53 24.76
N THR A 253 -3.95 8.98 24.68
CA THR A 253 -4.80 8.77 23.49
C THR A 253 -5.00 10.04 22.67
N LEU A 254 -4.81 9.92 21.35
CA LEU A 254 -5.14 10.99 20.42
C LEU A 254 -6.65 11.27 20.45
N TYR A 255 -7.04 12.53 20.64
CA TYR A 255 -8.44 12.93 20.62
C TYR A 255 -9.05 12.77 19.23
N LEU A 256 -10.09 11.93 19.13
CA LEU A 256 -10.90 11.79 17.92
C LEU A 256 -12.01 12.83 17.91
N ASN A 257 -12.03 13.64 16.85
CA ASN A 257 -13.10 14.60 16.62
C ASN A 257 -14.48 13.89 16.61
N ARG A 258 -15.43 14.43 17.39
CA ARG A 258 -16.78 13.89 17.61
C ARG A 258 -17.56 13.67 16.31
N ILE A 259 -17.26 14.43 15.25
CA ILE A 259 -17.87 14.25 13.92
C ILE A 259 -17.69 12.80 13.42
N TRP A 260 -16.61 12.13 13.79
CA TRP A 260 -16.34 10.75 13.36
C TRP A 260 -17.03 9.69 14.22
N HIS A 261 -17.50 10.01 15.43
CA HIS A 261 -18.03 9.01 16.37
C HIS A 261 -19.19 8.20 15.76
N PRO A 262 -20.22 8.81 15.14
CA PRO A 262 -21.33 8.05 14.57
C PRO A 262 -20.88 7.08 13.46
N ALA A 263 -19.88 7.46 12.67
CA ALA A 263 -19.34 6.62 11.61
C ALA A 263 -18.50 5.47 12.18
N ILE A 264 -17.69 5.73 13.21
CA ILE A 264 -16.82 4.72 13.83
C ILE A 264 -17.65 3.69 14.59
N SER A 265 -18.65 4.12 15.37
CA SER A 265 -19.47 3.21 16.19
C SER A 265 -20.29 2.22 15.35
N ARG A 266 -20.61 2.57 14.10
CA ARG A 266 -21.31 1.68 13.16
C ARG A 266 -20.38 0.64 12.53
N THR A 267 -19.06 0.77 12.67
CA THR A 267 -18.12 -0.19 12.07
C THR A 267 -17.86 -1.36 13.00
N LYS A 268 -18.02 -2.59 12.47
CA LYS A 268 -17.73 -3.81 13.23
C LYS A 268 -16.27 -3.83 13.72
N VAL A 269 -16.07 -4.35 14.92
CA VAL A 269 -14.73 -4.77 15.38
C VAL A 269 -14.34 -6.00 14.58
N ALA A 270 -13.08 -6.08 14.15
CA ALA A 270 -12.61 -7.25 13.43
C ALA A 270 -12.75 -8.49 14.32
N VAL A 271 -13.45 -9.52 13.83
CA VAL A 271 -13.69 -10.76 14.58
C VAL A 271 -12.34 -11.41 14.90
N GLN A 272 -12.20 -11.87 16.14
CA GLN A 272 -11.04 -12.62 16.59
C GLN A 272 -10.82 -13.81 15.67
N ARG A 273 -9.63 -13.89 15.05
CA ARG A 273 -9.19 -15.15 14.46
C ARG A 273 -8.69 -16.00 15.61
N SER A 274 -9.54 -16.84 16.19
CA SER A 274 -9.07 -17.91 17.06
C SER A 274 -8.02 -18.69 16.27
N ARG A 275 -6.86 -18.90 16.88
CA ARG A 275 -5.83 -19.76 16.32
C ARG A 275 -6.45 -21.16 16.35
N PRO A 276 -6.65 -21.85 15.21
CA PRO A 276 -6.96 -23.27 15.30
C PRO A 276 -5.81 -23.91 16.08
N VAL A 277 -6.17 -24.67 17.13
CA VAL A 277 -5.22 -25.54 17.81
C VAL A 277 -4.62 -26.42 16.73
N PRO A 278 -3.29 -26.49 16.57
CA PRO A 278 -2.68 -27.45 15.68
C PRO A 278 -3.12 -28.84 16.16
N GLU A 279 -3.98 -29.49 15.39
CA GLU A 279 -4.20 -30.92 15.53
C GLU A 279 -2.83 -31.56 15.30
N GLU A 280 -2.27 -32.23 16.31
CA GLU A 280 -1.02 -32.97 16.17
C GLU A 280 -1.19 -33.93 15.00
N ALA A 281 -0.41 -33.73 13.95
CA ALA A 281 -0.39 -34.65 12.83
C ALA A 281 -0.01 -36.04 13.39
N PRO A 282 -0.74 -37.11 13.03
CA PRO A 282 -0.35 -38.46 13.43
C PRO A 282 1.09 -38.73 12.99
N PRO A 283 1.88 -39.51 13.77
CA PRO A 283 3.27 -39.79 13.43
C PRO A 283 3.34 -40.36 12.01
N GLU A 284 4.10 -39.68 11.18
CA GLU A 284 4.35 -40.00 9.78
C GLU A 284 5.00 -41.40 9.71
N GLN A 285 4.21 -42.43 9.36
CA GLN A 285 4.76 -43.73 9.06
C GLN A 285 5.60 -43.60 7.78
N ALA A 286 6.90 -43.85 7.91
CA ALA A 286 7.86 -43.80 6.82
C ALA A 286 7.38 -44.66 5.64
N THR A 287 6.96 -44.00 4.56
CA THR A 287 6.72 -44.67 3.28
C THR A 287 8.06 -44.84 2.56
N PRO A 288 8.37 -46.02 1.99
CA PRO A 288 9.63 -46.24 1.31
C PRO A 288 9.76 -45.33 0.09
N LEU A 289 10.95 -44.75 -0.10
CA LEU A 289 11.28 -43.94 -1.27
C LEU A 289 11.09 -44.75 -2.57
N PRO A 290 10.49 -44.16 -3.61
CA PRO A 290 10.39 -44.82 -4.91
C PRO A 290 11.77 -44.91 -5.58
N PRO A 291 12.02 -45.95 -6.40
CA PRO A 291 13.31 -46.17 -7.03
C PRO A 291 13.62 -45.07 -8.06
N THR A 292 14.83 -44.55 -7.98
CA THR A 292 15.39 -43.59 -8.94
C THR A 292 15.51 -44.21 -10.32
N HIS A 293 14.74 -43.72 -11.30
CA HIS A 293 14.96 -44.03 -12.71
C HIS A 293 16.26 -43.36 -13.19
N LYS A 294 17.24 -44.18 -13.57
CA LYS A 294 18.43 -43.74 -14.32
C LYS A 294 17.98 -43.35 -15.73
N TYR A 295 18.29 -42.11 -16.13
CA TYR A 295 18.16 -41.70 -17.53
C TYR A 295 19.15 -42.52 -18.37
N ALA A 296 18.63 -43.25 -19.36
CA ALA A 296 19.42 -43.81 -20.43
C ALA A 296 19.74 -42.68 -21.42
N HIS A 297 21.02 -42.51 -21.72
CA HIS A 297 21.49 -41.74 -22.86
C HIS A 297 20.93 -42.32 -24.15
N LEU A 298 20.34 -41.48 -24.99
CA LEU A 298 20.45 -41.44 -26.45
C LEU A 298 20.05 -40.04 -26.93
#